data_AF-A0A8C8XKW9-F1
#
_entry.id   AF-A0A8C8XKW9-F1
#
_cell.length_a   1.000
_cell.length_b   1.000
_cell.length_c   1.000
_cell.angle_alpha   90.00
_cell.angle_beta   90.00
_cell.angle_gamma   90.00
#
_symmetry.space_group_name_H-M   'P 1'
#
loop_
_entity.id
_entity.type
_entity.pdbx_description
1 polymer ?
#
loop_
_entity_poly.entity_id
_entity_poly.type
_entity_poly.pdbx_seq_one_letter_code
_entity_poly.pdbx_strand_id
1 'polypeptide(L)'
;MKALLLAVGLGLITVLQAQDPPASGEDMTAMSGKWYLKAMITDRETSQKKPELVTPMILTVLEGGNLKAETTLLINGQCKEVELILEKTSEPNKYMAYGGKRVVYIKPTEVKDHYILYCEGEIQGKQVRMAKLVGRDPESNEEALENFQEFLRDKGFSQEIFFPKQSDTCPPGTDQ
;
A
#
# COMPACT_ATOMS: atom_id res chain seq x y z
N MET A 1 27.43 30.15 -65.05
CA MET A 1 26.37 29.14 -64.90
C MET A 1 26.83 28.11 -63.88
N LYS A 2 25.90 27.77 -62.97
CA LYS A 2 25.83 26.59 -62.07
C LYS A 2 26.91 26.41 -60.99
N ALA A 3 26.46 26.74 -59.77
CA ALA A 3 26.99 26.29 -58.49
C ALA A 3 26.77 24.79 -58.26
N LEU A 4 27.60 24.17 -57.43
CA LEU A 4 27.30 22.93 -56.73
C LEU A 4 27.93 22.98 -55.33
N LEU A 5 27.07 23.24 -54.34
CA LEU A 5 27.38 23.13 -52.91
C LEU A 5 27.09 21.68 -52.49
N LEU A 6 28.10 20.97 -52.01
CA LEU A 6 27.95 19.67 -51.36
C LEU A 6 27.72 19.90 -49.86
N ALA A 7 26.46 19.87 -49.44
CA ALA A 7 26.10 19.83 -48.02
C ALA A 7 26.15 18.36 -47.55
N VAL A 8 27.13 18.03 -46.72
CA VAL A 8 27.18 16.76 -46.00
C VAL A 8 26.49 16.97 -44.65
N GLY A 9 25.27 16.46 -44.52
CA GLY A 9 24.57 16.40 -43.25
C GLY A 9 25.03 15.18 -42.46
N LEU A 10 25.68 15.39 -41.31
CA LEU A 10 25.93 14.34 -40.34
C LEU A 10 24.78 14.35 -39.31
N GLY A 11 23.89 13.36 -39.39
CA GLY A 11 22.84 13.16 -38.40
C GLY A 11 23.43 12.64 -37.08
N LEU A 12 23.18 13.33 -35.97
CA LEU A 12 23.40 12.78 -34.64
C LEU A 12 22.34 11.71 -34.38
N ILE A 13 22.76 10.45 -34.26
CA ILE A 13 21.92 9.38 -33.72
C ILE A 13 22.09 9.42 -32.20
N THR A 14 21.13 10.02 -31.50
CA THR A 14 20.99 9.86 -30.06
C THR A 14 20.41 8.48 -29.78
N VAL A 15 21.26 7.55 -29.37
CA VAL A 15 20.78 6.30 -28.74
C VAL A 15 20.25 6.68 -27.37
N LEU A 16 18.93 6.81 -27.25
CA LEU A 16 18.26 6.90 -25.97
C LEU A 16 18.32 5.49 -25.35
N GLN A 17 19.32 5.22 -24.53
CA GLN A 17 19.24 4.06 -23.64
C GLN A 17 18.15 4.35 -22.62
N ALA A 18 16.98 3.74 -22.81
CA ALA A 18 16.02 3.57 -21.73
C ALA A 18 16.71 2.70 -20.68
N GLN A 19 17.26 3.34 -19.65
CA GLN A 19 17.50 2.65 -18.40
C GLN A 19 16.11 2.38 -17.84
N ASP A 20 15.63 1.15 -17.99
CA ASP A 20 14.60 0.65 -17.10
C ASP A 20 15.10 0.92 -15.68
N PRO A 21 14.37 1.71 -14.85
CA PRO A 21 14.79 1.88 -13.48
C PRO A 21 14.89 0.48 -12.87
N PRO A 22 15.98 0.14 -12.17
CA PRO A 22 16.05 -1.15 -11.53
C PRO A 22 14.83 -1.25 -10.63
N ALA A 23 14.01 -2.28 -10.84
CA ALA A 23 13.11 -2.77 -9.80
C ALA A 23 14.03 -3.29 -8.68
N SER A 24 14.57 -2.36 -7.90
CA SER A 24 15.70 -2.62 -7.03
C SER A 24 15.21 -3.44 -5.85
N GLY A 25 15.86 -4.58 -5.62
CA GLY A 25 15.63 -5.40 -4.43
C GLY A 25 15.93 -4.66 -3.11
N GLU A 26 16.53 -3.46 -3.18
CA GLU A 26 16.75 -2.56 -2.04
C GLU A 26 15.43 -2.02 -1.46
N ASP A 27 14.40 -1.79 -2.28
CA ASP A 27 13.12 -1.22 -1.82
C ASP A 27 12.23 -2.26 -1.11
N MET A 28 12.38 -3.55 -1.46
CA MET A 28 11.62 -4.64 -0.82
C MET A 28 12.10 -4.92 0.62
N THR A 29 13.40 -4.82 0.87
CA THR A 29 13.94 -5.00 2.25
C THR A 29 13.47 -3.87 3.16
N ALA A 30 13.38 -2.65 2.63
CA ALA A 30 12.83 -1.49 3.34
C ALA A 30 11.33 -1.64 3.67
N MET A 31 10.61 -2.56 3.03
CA MET A 31 9.19 -2.83 3.29
C MET A 31 8.97 -3.85 4.43
N SER A 32 9.94 -4.72 4.69
CA SER A 32 9.85 -5.74 5.75
C SER A 32 9.87 -5.13 7.16
N GLY A 33 9.21 -5.75 8.12
CA GLY A 33 9.21 -5.39 9.53
C GLY A 33 7.87 -4.86 10.03
N LYS A 34 7.92 -4.11 11.13
CA LYS A 34 6.74 -3.64 11.87
C LYS A 34 6.16 -2.36 11.26
N TRP A 35 4.83 -2.29 11.18
CA TRP A 35 4.04 -1.18 10.66
C TRP A 35 2.77 -0.96 11.50
N TYR A 36 2.46 0.29 11.83
CA TYR A 36 1.28 0.68 12.59
C TYR A 36 0.23 1.26 11.65
N LEU A 37 -1.01 0.81 11.78
CA LEU A 37 -2.16 1.31 11.01
C LEU A 37 -2.65 2.63 11.60
N LYS A 38 -2.36 3.74 10.94
CA LYS A 38 -2.68 5.09 11.43
C LYS A 38 -4.09 5.53 11.03
N ALA A 39 -4.51 5.20 9.80
CA ALA A 39 -5.82 5.56 9.28
C ALA A 39 -6.31 4.54 8.25
N MET A 40 -7.63 4.39 8.10
CA MET A 40 -8.22 3.60 7.03
C MET A 40 -9.57 4.12 6.57
N ILE A 41 -9.90 3.85 5.32
CA ILE A 41 -11.16 4.23 4.69
C ILE A 41 -11.58 3.16 3.68
N THR A 42 -12.89 3.06 3.47
CA THR A 42 -13.50 2.28 2.40
C THR A 42 -14.49 3.16 1.65
N ASP A 43 -14.62 2.97 0.33
CA ASP A 43 -15.44 3.83 -0.54
C ASP A 43 -16.95 3.62 -0.35
N ARG A 44 -17.34 2.63 0.45
CA ARG A 44 -18.72 2.31 0.79
C ARG A 44 -18.78 1.49 2.06
N GLU A 45 -19.93 1.49 2.71
CA GLU A 45 -20.16 0.58 3.82
C GLU A 45 -19.99 -0.88 3.37
N THR A 46 -19.23 -1.63 4.16
CA THR A 46 -18.98 -3.06 3.93
C THR A 46 -19.56 -3.87 5.07
N SER A 47 -19.81 -5.16 4.83
CA SER A 47 -20.16 -6.10 5.90
C SER A 47 -18.99 -6.36 6.86
N GLN A 48 -17.78 -5.89 6.54
CA GLN A 48 -16.63 -6.02 7.42
C GLN A 48 -16.73 -5.00 8.55
N LYS A 49 -16.77 -5.51 9.79
CA LYS A 49 -16.74 -4.66 10.98
C LYS A 49 -15.37 -3.98 11.09
N LYS A 50 -15.38 -2.69 11.38
CA LYS A 50 -14.18 -1.92 11.71
C LYS A 50 -13.59 -2.47 13.04
N PRO A 51 -12.26 -2.64 13.14
CA PRO A 51 -11.64 -3.14 14.36
C PRO A 51 -11.69 -2.08 15.46
N GLU A 52 -11.94 -2.52 16.68
CA GLU A 52 -11.88 -1.66 17.88
C GLU A 52 -10.43 -1.32 18.23
N LEU A 53 -9.54 -2.29 18.03
CA LEU A 53 -8.10 -2.20 18.28
C LEU A 53 -7.35 -3.03 17.24
N VAL A 54 -6.17 -2.56 16.88
CA VAL A 54 -5.27 -3.20 15.91
C VAL A 54 -3.88 -3.30 16.53
N THR A 55 -3.26 -4.47 16.45
CA THR A 55 -1.84 -4.63 16.80
C THR A 55 -0.95 -4.27 15.62
N PRO A 56 0.35 -4.00 15.84
CA PRO A 56 1.26 -3.70 14.75
C PRO A 56 1.23 -4.82 13.71
N MET A 57 1.16 -4.42 12.44
CA MET A 57 1.25 -5.32 11.31
C MET A 57 2.71 -5.66 11.04
N ILE A 58 3.02 -6.95 10.95
CA ILE A 58 4.34 -7.44 10.54
C ILE A 58 4.28 -7.78 9.06
N LEU A 59 5.05 -7.06 8.25
CA LEU A 59 5.28 -7.40 6.85
C LEU A 59 6.57 -8.21 6.74
N THR A 60 6.50 -9.35 6.07
CA THR A 60 7.65 -10.22 5.82
C THR A 60 7.76 -10.47 4.32
N VAL A 61 8.94 -10.22 3.75
CA VAL A 61 9.24 -10.58 2.36
C VAL A 61 9.51 -12.08 2.29
N LEU A 62 8.77 -12.79 1.46
CA LEU A 62 8.91 -14.22 1.22
C LEU A 62 9.81 -14.50 0.01
N GLU A 63 10.23 -15.75 -0.14
CA GLU A 63 10.89 -16.22 -1.36
C GLU A 63 10.02 -15.94 -2.60
N GLY A 64 10.66 -15.51 -3.69
CA GLY A 64 9.96 -15.05 -4.90
C GLY A 64 9.40 -13.62 -4.83
N GLY A 65 9.50 -12.96 -3.67
CA GLY A 65 9.13 -11.55 -3.50
C GLY A 65 7.66 -11.31 -3.16
N ASN A 66 6.89 -12.35 -2.82
CA ASN A 66 5.59 -12.20 -2.19
C ASN A 66 5.76 -11.54 -0.81
N LEU A 67 4.70 -10.93 -0.27
CA LEU A 67 4.70 -10.42 1.09
C LEU A 67 3.71 -11.21 1.95
N LYS A 68 4.10 -11.50 3.19
CA LYS A 68 3.19 -11.97 4.22
C LYS A 68 2.92 -10.82 5.19
N ALA A 69 1.65 -10.53 5.44
CA ALA A 69 1.20 -9.54 6.40
C ALA A 69 0.49 -10.24 7.56
N GLU A 70 0.96 -10.01 8.79
CA GLU A 70 0.37 -10.56 10.01
C GLU A 70 -0.04 -9.43 10.96
N THR A 71 -1.21 -9.52 11.55
CA THR A 71 -1.68 -8.58 12.59
C THR A 71 -2.76 -9.26 13.43
N THR A 72 -3.07 -8.72 14.60
CA THR A 72 -4.22 -9.12 15.40
C THR A 72 -5.20 -7.96 15.47
N LEU A 73 -6.48 -8.27 15.23
CA LEU A 73 -7.57 -7.30 15.29
C LEU A 73 -8.52 -7.66 16.45
N LEU A 74 -8.89 -6.68 17.27
CA LEU A 74 -9.99 -6.81 18.21
C LEU A 74 -11.30 -6.45 17.48
N ILE A 75 -12.18 -7.43 17.32
CA ILE A 75 -13.48 -7.25 16.66
C ILE A 75 -14.58 -7.92 17.50
N ASN A 76 -15.53 -7.12 17.99
CA ASN A 76 -16.60 -7.55 18.91
C ASN A 76 -16.03 -8.20 20.18
N GLY A 77 -15.02 -7.57 20.79
CA GLY A 77 -14.38 -8.10 22.00
C GLY A 77 -13.53 -9.36 21.81
N GLN A 78 -13.37 -9.86 20.58
CA GLN A 78 -12.55 -11.04 20.28
C GLN A 78 -11.29 -10.67 19.51
N CYS A 79 -10.13 -11.12 20.00
CA CYS A 79 -8.87 -11.04 19.28
C CYS A 79 -8.84 -12.06 18.14
N LYS A 80 -8.62 -11.58 16.93
CA LYS A 80 -8.53 -12.39 15.72
C LYS A 80 -7.18 -12.15 15.06
N GLU A 81 -6.38 -13.20 15.00
CA GLU A 81 -5.17 -13.20 14.21
C GLU A 81 -5.55 -13.20 12.72
N VAL A 82 -4.87 -12.34 11.96
CA VAL A 82 -5.06 -12.15 10.53
C VAL A 82 -3.72 -12.35 9.86
N GLU A 83 -3.68 -13.33 8.96
CA GLU A 83 -2.58 -13.54 8.02
C GLU A 83 -3.09 -13.26 6.60
N LEU A 84 -2.31 -12.51 5.83
CA LEU A 84 -2.59 -12.24 4.42
C LEU A 84 -1.31 -12.38 3.59
N ILE A 85 -1.39 -13.20 2.54
CA ILE A 85 -0.36 -13.28 1.52
C ILE A 85 -0.70 -12.30 0.39
N LEU A 86 0.24 -11.43 0.07
CA LEU A 86 0.25 -10.53 -1.07
C LEU A 86 1.18 -11.14 -2.14
N GLU A 87 0.57 -11.65 -3.20
CA GLU A 87 1.24 -12.31 -4.31
C GLU A 87 1.86 -11.24 -5.22
N LYS A 88 3.17 -11.34 -5.47
CA LYS A 88 3.90 -10.41 -6.32
C LYS A 88 3.37 -10.44 -7.75
N THR A 89 3.24 -9.26 -8.36
CA THR A 89 2.97 -9.14 -9.80
C THR A 89 4.22 -8.75 -10.58
N SER A 90 4.12 -8.71 -11.91
CA SER A 90 5.17 -8.16 -12.75
C SER A 90 5.35 -6.64 -12.58
N GLU A 91 4.32 -5.94 -12.10
CA GLU A 91 4.39 -4.51 -11.82
C GLU A 91 4.96 -4.26 -10.42
N PRO A 92 5.98 -3.39 -10.27
CA PRO A 92 6.51 -3.02 -8.97
C PRO A 92 5.44 -2.48 -8.03
N ASN A 93 5.54 -2.83 -6.75
CA ASN A 93 4.63 -2.35 -5.69
C ASN A 93 3.14 -2.65 -5.90
N LYS A 94 2.82 -3.56 -6.83
CA LYS A 94 1.49 -4.09 -7.08
C LYS A 94 1.47 -5.58 -6.75
N TYR A 95 0.47 -5.96 -5.98
CA TYR A 95 0.29 -7.31 -5.46
C TYR A 95 -1.14 -7.77 -5.69
N MET A 96 -1.35 -9.08 -5.72
CA MET A 96 -2.66 -9.70 -5.69
C MET A 96 -2.93 -10.29 -4.30
N ALA A 97 -4.20 -10.27 -3.90
CA ALA A 97 -4.65 -10.81 -2.62
C ALA A 97 -5.94 -11.61 -2.79
N TYR A 98 -6.20 -12.52 -1.85
CA TYR A 98 -7.42 -13.34 -1.81
C TYR A 98 -7.65 -14.14 -3.10
N GLY A 99 -6.61 -14.81 -3.61
CA GLY A 99 -6.68 -15.58 -4.86
C GLY A 99 -7.01 -14.72 -6.07
N GLY A 100 -6.39 -13.54 -6.16
CA GLY A 100 -6.56 -12.61 -7.27
C GLY A 100 -7.83 -11.75 -7.26
N LYS A 101 -8.68 -11.86 -6.23
CA LYS A 101 -9.92 -11.06 -6.12
C LYS A 101 -9.69 -9.60 -5.79
N ARG A 102 -8.50 -9.27 -5.27
CA ARG A 102 -8.12 -7.90 -4.93
C ARG A 102 -6.72 -7.59 -5.43
N VAL A 103 -6.55 -6.36 -5.89
CA VAL A 103 -5.25 -5.77 -6.24
C VAL A 103 -4.87 -4.82 -5.12
N VAL A 104 -3.65 -4.93 -4.63
CA VAL A 104 -3.08 -4.09 -3.58
C VAL A 104 -1.88 -3.33 -4.13
N TYR A 105 -1.90 -2.02 -4.00
CA TYR A 105 -0.81 -1.12 -4.33
C TYR A 105 -0.18 -0.61 -3.04
N ILE A 106 1.13 -0.68 -2.93
CA ILE A 106 1.91 -0.13 -1.80
C ILE A 106 2.62 1.13 -2.29
N LYS A 107 2.20 2.30 -1.81
CA LYS A 107 2.68 3.58 -2.31
C LYS A 107 3.49 4.32 -1.24
N PRO A 108 4.75 4.72 -1.48
CA PRO A 108 5.46 5.68 -0.63
C PRO A 108 4.66 6.97 -0.51
N THR A 109 4.62 7.53 0.71
CA THR A 109 4.26 8.94 0.92
C THR A 109 5.50 9.81 0.75
N GLU A 110 5.33 11.12 0.75
CA GLU A 110 6.45 12.08 0.76
C GLU A 110 7.15 12.07 2.13
N VAL A 111 6.42 11.71 3.18
CA VAL A 111 6.96 11.46 4.52
C VAL A 111 7.67 10.10 4.55
N LYS A 112 8.93 10.09 5.01
CA LYS A 112 9.70 8.86 5.20
C LYS A 112 8.98 7.89 6.14
N ASP A 113 9.21 6.59 5.94
CA ASP A 113 8.75 5.54 6.85
C ASP A 113 7.21 5.43 6.96
N HIS A 114 6.51 5.93 5.94
CA HIS A 114 5.06 5.90 5.80
C HIS A 114 4.66 5.38 4.41
N TYR A 115 3.60 4.58 4.38
CA TYR A 115 3.05 4.01 3.15
C TYR A 115 1.52 4.14 3.11
N ILE A 116 0.99 4.27 1.89
CA ILE A 116 -0.42 4.11 1.58
C ILE A 116 -0.61 2.72 0.97
N LEU A 117 -1.40 1.88 1.63
CA LEU A 117 -1.87 0.60 1.10
C LEU A 117 -3.23 0.84 0.44
N TYR A 118 -3.26 0.88 -0.88
CA TYR A 118 -4.47 1.08 -1.66
C TYR A 118 -4.95 -0.24 -2.25
N CYS A 119 -6.20 -0.61 -2.03
CA CYS A 119 -6.77 -1.87 -2.47
C CYS A 119 -8.03 -1.64 -3.30
N GLU A 120 -8.12 -2.34 -4.43
CA GLU A 120 -9.30 -2.40 -5.28
C GLU A 120 -9.70 -3.86 -5.50
N GLY A 121 -11.00 -4.12 -5.64
CA GLY A 121 -11.49 -5.43 -6.07
C GLY A 121 -12.78 -5.80 -5.36
N GLU A 122 -13.01 -7.10 -5.23
CA GLU A 122 -14.31 -7.62 -4.80
C GLU A 122 -14.34 -8.05 -3.32
N ILE A 123 -15.45 -7.72 -2.66
CA ILE A 123 -15.89 -8.31 -1.39
C ILE A 123 -17.34 -8.76 -1.52
N GLN A 124 -17.56 -10.07 -1.40
CA GLN A 124 -18.90 -10.67 -1.42
C GLN A 124 -19.73 -10.21 -2.65
N GLY A 125 -19.14 -10.25 -3.85
CA GLY A 125 -19.82 -9.84 -5.09
C GLY A 125 -19.92 -8.32 -5.31
N LYS A 126 -19.42 -7.50 -4.39
CA LYS A 126 -19.42 -6.03 -4.52
C LYS A 126 -18.01 -5.52 -4.77
N GLN A 127 -17.86 -4.68 -5.79
CA GLN A 127 -16.64 -3.91 -5.98
C GLN A 127 -16.49 -2.90 -4.84
N VAL A 128 -15.30 -2.85 -4.27
CA VAL A 128 -14.93 -1.93 -3.19
C VAL A 128 -13.55 -1.36 -3.44
N ARG A 129 -13.33 -0.17 -2.90
CA ARG A 129 -12.00 0.44 -2.80
C ARG A 129 -11.70 0.73 -1.34
N MET A 130 -10.46 0.50 -0.96
CA MET A 130 -9.98 0.72 0.39
C MET A 130 -8.63 1.40 0.36
N ALA A 131 -8.34 2.23 1.34
CA ALA A 131 -7.02 2.79 1.53
C ALA A 131 -6.66 2.77 3.01
N LYS A 132 -5.39 2.50 3.30
CA LYS A 132 -4.84 2.50 4.66
C LYS A 132 -3.54 3.29 4.68
N LEU A 133 -3.38 4.17 5.66
CA LEU A 133 -2.11 4.80 5.98
C LEU A 133 -1.41 3.97 7.05
N VAL A 134 -0.17 3.57 6.80
CA VAL A 134 0.69 2.88 7.76
C VAL A 134 1.99 3.63 7.95
N GLY A 135 2.62 3.51 9.12
CA GLY A 135 3.97 4.01 9.35
C GLY A 135 4.77 3.17 10.33
N ARG A 136 6.07 3.42 10.44
CA ARG A 136 6.99 2.63 11.29
C ARG A 136 6.87 2.90 12.77
N ASP A 137 6.36 4.05 13.15
CA ASP A 137 6.14 4.47 14.54
C ASP A 137 4.63 4.42 14.90
N PRO A 138 4.28 4.23 16.18
CA PRO A 138 2.89 4.24 16.63
C PRO A 138 2.25 5.64 16.69
N GLU A 139 3.06 6.71 16.68
CA GLU A 139 2.59 8.07 16.90
C GLU A 139 1.83 8.62 15.67
N SER A 140 0.97 9.62 15.87
CA SER A 140 0.35 10.31 14.74
C SER A 140 1.39 11.17 14.01
N ASN A 141 1.28 11.25 12.68
CA ASN A 141 2.07 12.16 11.86
C ASN A 141 1.11 12.97 10.97
N GLU A 142 1.05 14.29 11.20
CA GLU A 142 0.10 15.19 10.54
C GLU A 142 0.39 15.32 9.04
N GLU A 143 1.67 15.47 8.65
CA GLU A 143 2.10 15.58 7.25
C GLU A 143 1.76 14.29 6.46
N ALA A 144 1.97 13.12 7.06
CA ALA A 144 1.61 11.85 6.44
C ALA A 144 0.08 11.70 6.30
N LEU A 145 -0.68 12.24 7.25
CA LEU A 145 -2.14 12.27 7.17
C LEU A 145 -2.63 13.24 6.08
N GLU A 146 -1.99 14.39 5.89
CA GLU A 146 -2.29 15.33 4.81
C GLU A 146 -2.02 14.70 3.43
N ASN A 147 -0.85 14.08 3.24
CA ASN A 147 -0.52 13.29 2.05
C ASN A 147 -1.58 12.20 1.78
N PHE A 148 -2.04 11.50 2.83
CA PHE A 148 -3.08 10.49 2.69
C PHE A 148 -4.42 11.11 2.27
N GLN A 149 -4.82 12.24 2.86
CA GLN A 149 -6.05 12.95 2.49
C GLN A 149 -6.01 13.46 1.06
N GLU A 150 -4.86 13.94 0.58
CA GLU A 150 -4.68 14.32 -0.82
C GLU A 150 -4.87 13.13 -1.76
N PHE A 151 -4.20 12.01 -1.46
CA PHE A 151 -4.40 10.77 -2.19
C PHE A 151 -5.88 10.33 -2.23
N LEU A 152 -6.59 10.47 -1.11
CA LEU A 152 -8.02 10.14 -1.05
C LEU A 152 -8.88 11.07 -1.90
N ARG A 153 -8.60 12.37 -1.91
CA ARG A 153 -9.29 13.36 -2.77
C ARG A 153 -9.10 13.03 -4.24
N ASP A 154 -7.87 12.75 -4.65
CA ASP A 154 -7.54 12.39 -6.03
C ASP A 154 -8.21 11.09 -6.48
N LYS A 155 -8.44 10.16 -5.55
CA LYS A 155 -9.17 8.91 -5.79
C LYS A 155 -10.69 9.03 -5.66
N GLY A 156 -11.20 10.20 -5.29
CA GLY A 156 -12.63 10.47 -5.13
C GLY A 156 -13.28 9.71 -3.96
N PHE A 157 -12.54 9.48 -2.88
CA PHE A 157 -13.15 9.02 -1.62
C PHE A 157 -13.93 10.16 -0.98
N SER A 158 -15.11 9.85 -0.45
CA SER A 158 -16.01 10.83 0.19
C SER A 158 -16.48 10.39 1.58
N GLN A 159 -16.00 9.24 2.05
CA GLN A 159 -16.38 8.63 3.33
C GLN A 159 -15.49 9.18 4.44
N GLU A 160 -15.94 9.03 5.68
CA GLU A 160 -15.14 9.42 6.83
C GLU A 160 -13.95 8.47 7.03
N ILE A 161 -12.79 9.05 7.31
CA ILE A 161 -11.59 8.31 7.67
C ILE A 161 -11.78 7.73 9.07
N PHE A 162 -11.49 6.44 9.22
CA PHE A 162 -11.48 5.74 10.49
C PHE A 162 -10.07 5.65 11.06
N PHE A 163 -9.92 6.00 12.33
CA PHE A 163 -8.66 5.95 13.08
C PHE A 163 -8.74 4.84 14.12
N PRO A 164 -8.13 3.66 13.90
CA PRO A 164 -8.19 2.56 14.84
C PRO A 164 -7.32 2.83 16.07
N LYS A 165 -7.73 2.29 17.23
CA LYS A 165 -6.85 2.26 18.40
C LYS A 165 -5.67 1.31 18.15
N GLN A 166 -4.46 1.77 18.42
CA GLN A 166 -3.24 0.95 18.37
C GLN A 166 -2.92 0.38 19.76
N SER A 167 -2.45 -0.86 19.79
CA SER A 167 -1.84 -1.46 20.99
C SER A 167 -0.88 -2.56 20.59
N ASP A 168 0.25 -2.69 21.29
CA ASP A 168 1.22 -3.75 21.00
C ASP A 168 0.67 -5.16 21.19
N THR A 169 -0.40 -5.31 21.99
CA THR A 169 -1.04 -6.59 22.26
C THR A 169 -2.56 -6.47 22.16
N CYS A 170 -3.22 -7.59 21.86
CA CYS A 170 -4.67 -7.66 21.92
C CYS A 170 -5.10 -8.17 23.30
N PRO A 171 -5.98 -7.47 24.03
CA PRO A 171 -6.35 -7.86 25.39
C PRO A 171 -7.11 -9.20 25.37
N PRO A 172 -6.90 -10.11 26.34
CA PRO A 172 -7.74 -11.28 26.46
C PRO A 172 -9.20 -10.84 26.57
N GLY A 173 -10.08 -11.50 25.81
CA GLY A 173 -11.51 -11.21 25.85
C GLY A 173 -11.99 -11.20 27.29
N THR A 174 -12.70 -10.14 27.68
CA THR A 174 -13.40 -10.17 28.96
C THR A 174 -14.60 -11.08 28.75
N ASP A 175 -14.50 -12.33 29.21
CA ASP A 175 -15.68 -13.17 29.40
C ASP A 175 -16.61 -12.41 30.35
N GLN A 176 -17.70 -11.87 29.81
CA GLN A 176 -18.81 -11.27 30.56
C GLN A 176 -20.02 -12.20 30.47
#